data_AF-A0A7C6AE75-F1
#
_entry.id   AF-A0A7C6AE75-F1
#
_cell.length_a   1.000
_cell.length_b   1.000
_cell.length_c   1.000
_cell.angle_alpha   90.00
_cell.angle_beta   90.00
_cell.angle_gamma   90.00
#
_symmetry.space_group_name_H-M   'P 1'
#
loop_
_entity.id
_entity.type
_entity.pdbx_description
1 polymer ?
#
loop_
_entity_poly.entity_id
_entity_poly.type
_entity_poly.pdbx_seq_one_letter_code
_entity_poly.pdbx_strand_id
1 'polypeptide(L)'
;MKIVAIVTSYYPDAKNLEYNIKSYLPWIDRLIIWENTPADKSIIKQLINRFQNDKIEVRTTGKNEYLAFPFNETIRWAQKQGYTHLLTMDQDSYFK
;
A
#
# COMPACT_ATOMS: atom_id res chain seq x y z
N MET A 1 -7.99 -16.49 9.03
CA MET A 1 -8.36 -15.30 8.22
C MET A 1 -7.15 -14.91 7.40
N LYS A 2 -7.30 -14.50 6.14
CA LYS A 2 -6.18 -14.06 5.29
C LYS A 2 -6.41 -12.62 4.85
N ILE A 3 -5.65 -11.68 5.41
CA ILE A 3 -5.87 -10.23 5.27
C ILE A 3 -4.85 -9.64 4.32
N VAL A 4 -5.35 -8.97 3.28
CA VAL A 4 -4.54 -8.02 2.50
C VAL A 4 -4.90 -6.61 2.96
N ALA A 5 -3.88 -5.78 3.18
CA ALA A 5 -4.07 -4.35 3.36
C ALA A 5 -3.74 -3.59 2.08
N ILE A 6 -4.40 -2.45 1.89
CA ILE A 6 -4.02 -1.45 0.91
C ILE A 6 -3.86 -0.09 1.58
N VAL A 7 -2.78 0.60 1.22
CA VAL A 7 -2.60 2.02 1.48
C VAL A 7 -2.37 2.74 0.16
N THR A 8 -3.16 3.78 -0.10
CA THR A 8 -2.93 4.66 -1.25
C THR A 8 -2.11 5.84 -0.77
N SER A 9 -0.97 6.08 -1.41
CA SER A 9 -0.05 7.16 -1.08
C SER A 9 -0.05 8.23 -2.17
N TYR A 10 -0.05 9.50 -1.77
CA TYR A 10 0.00 10.64 -2.69
C TYR A 10 0.89 11.72 -2.09
N TYR A 11 2.06 11.94 -2.69
CA TYR A 11 3.14 12.76 -2.13
C TYR A 11 3.42 12.46 -0.64
N PRO A 12 3.62 11.19 -0.25
CA PRO A 12 3.81 10.86 1.16
C PRO A 12 5.19 11.32 1.67
N ASP A 13 5.27 11.62 2.97
CA ASP A 13 6.56 11.56 3.65
C ASP A 13 6.94 10.08 3.84
N ALA A 14 8.04 9.66 3.20
CA ALA A 14 8.43 8.27 3.18
C ALA A 14 8.79 7.71 4.57
N LYS A 15 9.26 8.53 5.50
CA LYS A 15 9.61 8.07 6.87
C LYS A 15 8.35 7.88 7.71
N ASN A 16 7.42 8.83 7.66
CA ASN A 16 6.16 8.74 8.37
C ASN A 16 5.31 7.58 7.85
N LEU A 17 5.24 7.41 6.52
CA LEU A 17 4.54 6.27 5.91
C LEU A 17 5.15 4.93 6.36
N GLU A 18 6.48 4.84 6.42
CA GLU A 18 7.17 3.65 6.90
C GLU A 18 6.84 3.34 8.37
N TYR A 19 6.87 4.36 9.24
CA TYR A 19 6.50 4.24 10.64
C TYR A 19 5.04 3.75 10.80
N ASN A 20 4.11 4.37 10.08
CA ASN A 20 2.70 4.03 10.11
C ASN A 20 2.46 2.58 9.66
N ILE A 21 3.05 2.17 8.53
CA ILE A 21 2.94 0.80 8.02
C ILE A 21 3.46 -0.22 9.04
N LYS A 22 4.61 0.04 9.66
CA LYS A 22 5.21 -0.88 10.64
C LYS A 22 4.29 -1.16 11.83
N SER A 23 3.40 -0.23 12.19
CA SER A 23 2.45 -0.43 13.29
C SER A 23 1.43 -1.54 13.03
N TYR A 24 0.99 -1.72 11.78
CA TYR A 24 -0.04 -2.70 11.42
C TYR A 24 0.47 -3.89 10.60
N LEU A 25 1.68 -3.82 10.06
CA LEU A 25 2.30 -4.88 9.25
C LEU A 25 2.34 -6.28 9.92
N PRO A 26 2.52 -6.42 11.25
CA PRO A 26 2.46 -7.72 11.92
C PRO A 26 1.10 -8.42 11.83
N TRP A 27 0.01 -7.66 11.66
CA TRP A 27 -1.37 -8.15 11.73
C TRP A 27 -1.97 -8.51 10.36
N ILE A 28 -1.17 -8.39 9.30
CA ILE A 28 -1.60 -8.63 7.91
C ILE A 28 -0.66 -9.61 7.20
N ASP A 29 -1.18 -10.29 6.17
CA ASP A 29 -0.44 -11.26 5.37
C ASP A 29 0.27 -10.59 4.18
N ARG A 30 -0.31 -9.51 3.66
CA ARG A 30 0.19 -8.74 2.52
C ARG A 30 -0.19 -7.28 2.66
N LEU A 31 0.71 -6.39 2.24
CA LEU A 31 0.42 -4.98 2.02
C LEU A 31 0.64 -4.63 0.56
N ILE A 32 -0.36 -3.99 -0.05
CA ILE A 32 -0.22 -3.26 -1.30
C ILE A 32 -0.07 -1.77 -0.98
N ILE A 33 1.07 -1.19 -1.33
CA ILE A 33 1.25 0.27 -1.34
C ILE A 33 0.96 0.74 -2.75
N TRP A 34 -0.12 1.47 -2.93
CA TRP A 34 -0.44 2.10 -4.20
C TRP A 34 0.15 3.50 -4.26
N GLU A 35 1.14 3.71 -5.12
CA GLU A 35 1.86 4.96 -5.29
C GLU A 35 1.16 5.79 -6.38
N ASN A 36 0.36 6.77 -5.96
CA ASN A 36 -0.46 7.62 -6.82
C ASN A 36 0.22 8.95 -7.19
N THR A 37 1.45 9.20 -6.73
CA THR A 37 2.19 10.39 -7.15
C THR A 37 2.53 10.25 -8.64
N PRO A 38 2.26 11.28 -9.47
CA PRO A 38 2.63 11.26 -10.88
C PRO A 38 4.11 10.93 -11.10
N ALA A 39 4.40 10.25 -12.21
CA ALA A 39 5.71 9.64 -12.49
C ALA A 39 6.90 10.61 -12.39
N ASP A 40 6.71 11.89 -12.74
CA ASP A 40 7.73 12.94 -12.65
C ASP A 40 8.15 13.27 -11.21
N LYS A 41 7.34 12.88 -10.23
CA LYS A 41 7.58 13.09 -8.79
C LYS A 41 7.47 11.80 -7.98
N SER A 42 7.44 10.66 -8.66
CA SER A 42 7.29 9.35 -8.02
C SER A 42 8.45 9.05 -7.09
N ILE A 43 8.12 8.51 -5.93
CA ILE A 43 9.10 8.02 -4.94
C ILE A 43 9.13 6.49 -4.89
N ILE A 44 8.60 5.78 -5.90
CA ILE A 44 8.45 4.32 -5.88
C ILE A 44 9.76 3.59 -5.56
N LYS A 45 10.89 4.03 -6.14
CA LYS A 45 12.21 3.45 -5.87
C LYS A 45 12.63 3.63 -4.41
N GLN A 46 12.33 4.80 -3.82
CA GLN A 46 12.59 5.08 -2.42
C GLN A 46 11.75 4.17 -1.52
N LEU A 47 10.46 3.98 -1.84
CA LEU A 47 9.58 3.09 -1.08
C LEU A 47 10.07 1.64 -1.14
N ILE A 48 10.38 1.11 -2.33
CA ILE A 48 10.90 -0.24 -2.51
C ILE A 48 12.18 -0.45 -1.69
N ASN A 49 13.12 0.49 -1.76
CA ASN A 49 14.38 0.42 -1.02
C ASN A 49 14.21 0.56 0.50
N ARG A 50 13.18 1.26 0.99
CA ARG A 50 12.93 1.43 2.42
C ARG A 50 12.30 0.20 3.06
N PHE A 51 11.32 -0.40 2.38
CA PHE A 51 10.55 -1.47 2.99
C PHE A 51 11.30 -2.79 3.02
N GLN A 52 12.01 -3.16 1.92
CA GLN A 52 12.76 -4.42 1.78
C GLN A 52 12.12 -5.61 2.53
N ASN A 53 10.81 -5.78 2.34
CA ASN A 53 10.02 -6.74 3.10
C ASN A 53 9.15 -7.53 2.13
N ASP A 54 9.27 -8.85 2.18
CA ASP A 54 8.56 -9.74 1.27
C ASP A 54 7.04 -9.61 1.39
N LYS A 55 6.49 -9.08 2.51
CA LYS A 55 5.06 -8.79 2.71
C LYS A 55 4.54 -7.61 1.90
N ILE A 56 5.42 -6.74 1.42
CA ILE A 56 5.07 -5.45 0.85
C ILE A 56 5.26 -5.47 -0.67
N GLU A 57 4.24 -5.05 -1.39
CA GLU A 57 4.30 -4.84 -2.83
C GLU A 57 3.93 -3.39 -3.14
N VAL A 58 4.77 -2.69 -3.92
CA VAL A 58 4.50 -1.31 -4.34
C VAL A 58 4.01 -1.33 -5.79
N ARG A 59 2.84 -0.73 -6.04
CA ARG A 59 2.20 -0.65 -7.36
C ARG A 59 1.97 0.79 -7.75
N THR A 60 2.00 1.08 -9.04
CA THR A 60 1.68 2.41 -9.58
C THR A 60 1.27 2.30 -11.05
N THR A 61 0.50 3.27 -11.54
CA THR A 61 0.30 3.50 -12.98
C THR A 61 1.07 4.73 -13.48
N GLY A 62 1.85 5.38 -12.62
CA GLY A 62 2.57 6.62 -12.93
C GLY A 62 1.68 7.86 -13.00
N LYS A 63 0.41 7.77 -12.59
CA LYS A 63 -0.54 8.89 -12.54
C LYS A 63 -1.42 8.80 -11.28
N ASN A 64 -2.12 9.89 -10.96
CA ASN A 64 -3.07 9.92 -9.87
C ASN A 64 -4.38 9.22 -10.28
N GLU A 65 -4.59 8.00 -9.79
CA GLU A 65 -5.78 7.19 -10.05
C GLU A 65 -6.91 7.40 -9.02
N TYR A 66 -6.75 8.38 -8.13
CA TYR A 66 -7.62 8.57 -6.97
C TYR A 66 -7.73 7.27 -6.14
N LEU A 67 -8.77 7.10 -5.33
CA LEU A 67 -8.87 5.96 -4.40
C LEU A 67 -9.57 4.74 -5.01
N ALA A 68 -10.61 4.96 -5.83
CA ALA A 68 -11.48 3.88 -6.29
C ALA A 68 -10.73 2.86 -7.16
N PHE A 69 -9.84 3.31 -8.03
CA PHE A 69 -9.08 2.42 -8.91
C PHE A 69 -8.10 1.51 -8.15
N PRO A 70 -7.20 2.02 -7.28
CA PRO A 70 -6.33 1.19 -6.44
C PRO A 70 -7.07 0.13 -5.63
N PHE A 71 -8.20 0.51 -5.02
CA PHE A 71 -9.00 -0.39 -4.21
C PHE A 71 -9.61 -1.50 -5.05
N ASN A 72 -10.23 -1.16 -6.18
CA ASN A 72 -10.83 -2.15 -7.08
C ASN A 72 -9.80 -3.11 -7.68
N GLU A 73 -8.62 -2.61 -8.07
CA GLU A 73 -7.51 -3.46 -8.55
C GLU A 73 -7.02 -4.41 -7.45
N THR A 74 -6.86 -3.90 -6.23
CA THR A 74 -6.41 -4.74 -5.10
C THR A 74 -7.45 -5.77 -4.71
N ILE A 75 -8.74 -5.43 -4.70
CA ILE A 75 -9.83 -6.39 -4.44
C ILE A 75 -9.82 -7.51 -5.47
N ARG A 76 -9.79 -7.18 -6.77
CA ARG A 76 -9.76 -8.17 -7.86
C ARG A 76 -8.55 -9.10 -7.73
N TRP A 77 -7.38 -8.54 -7.44
CA TRP A 77 -6.18 -9.34 -7.22
C TRP A 77 -6.29 -10.22 -5.97
N ALA A 78 -6.77 -9.67 -4.86
CA ALA A 78 -6.88 -10.33 -3.57
C ALA A 78 -7.82 -11.54 -3.62
N GLN A 79 -8.97 -11.40 -4.31
CA GLN A 79 -9.91 -12.49 -4.54
C GLN A 79 -9.25 -13.66 -5.28
N LYS A 80 -8.48 -13.38 -6.34
CA LYS A 80 -7.75 -14.42 -7.10
C LYS A 80 -6.68 -15.13 -6.27
N GLN A 81 -6.11 -14.46 -5.27
CA GLN A 81 -5.09 -14.99 -4.37
C GLN A 81 -5.66 -15.64 -3.09
N GLY A 82 -6.98 -15.74 -2.99
CA GLY A 82 -7.68 -16.37 -1.86
C GLY A 82 -7.60 -15.59 -0.55
N TYR A 83 -7.39 -14.27 -0.59
CA TYR A 83 -7.55 -13.43 0.60
C TYR A 83 -9.05 -13.33 0.94
N THR A 84 -9.34 -13.30 2.24
CA THR A 84 -10.73 -13.29 2.71
C THR A 84 -11.20 -11.92 3.18
N HIS A 85 -10.27 -11.03 3.52
CA HIS A 85 -10.57 -9.69 4.02
C HIS A 85 -9.64 -8.65 3.39
N LEU A 86 -10.18 -7.46 3.18
CA LEU A 86 -9.43 -6.27 2.78
C LEU A 86 -9.40 -5.29 3.96
N LEU A 87 -8.21 -4.83 4.34
CA LEU A 87 -8.02 -3.70 5.24
C LEU A 87 -7.63 -2.47 4.41
N THR A 88 -8.43 -1.41 4.44
CA THR A 88 -8.06 -0.14 3.83
C THR A 88 -7.45 0.77 4.89
N MET A 89 -6.29 1.34 4.61
CA MET A 89 -5.61 2.29 5.50
C MET A 89 -5.30 3.57 4.73
N ASP A 90 -5.43 4.72 5.40
CA ASP A 90 -4.88 5.97 4.90
C ASP A 90 -3.37 6.02 5.16
N GLN A 91 -2.64 6.84 4.39
CA GLN A 91 -1.18 6.96 4.47
C GLN A 91 -0.69 7.49 5.84
N ASP A 92 -1.56 8.14 6.59
CA ASP A 92 -1.33 8.72 7.92
C ASP A 92 -1.96 7.89 9.07
N SER A 93 -2.59 6.75 8.76
CA SER A 93 -3.18 5.85 9.75
C SER A 93 -2.16 4.90 10.37
N TYR A 94 -2.26 4.67 11.67
CA TYR A 94 -1.42 3.73 12.43
C TYR A 94 -2.21 3.03 13.54
N PHE A 95 -1.69 1.88 14.00
CA PHE A 95 -2.21 1.17 15.16
C PHE A 95 -1.43 1.58 16.41
N LYS A 96 -2.13 1.70 17.54
CA LYS A 96 -1.57 2.08 18.84
C LYS A 96 -1.48 0.88 19.76
#